data_AF-A0A2K1R0F2-F1
#
_entry.id   AF-A0A2K1R0F2-F1
#
_cell.length_a   1.000
_cell.length_b   1.000
_cell.length_c   1.000
_cell.angle_alpha   90.00
_cell.angle_beta   90.00
_cell.angle_gamma   90.00
#
_symmetry.space_group_name_H-M   'P 1'
#
loop_
_entity.id
_entity.type
_entity.pdbx_description
1 polymer ?
#
loop_
_entity_poly.entity_id
_entity_poly.type
_entity_poly.pdbx_seq_one_letter_code
_entity_poly.pdbx_strand_id
1 'polypeptide(L)'
;MPKEAATKRKSAKAADKGGKRKKDPNAPKRGLSAYMFFANEQRDKVREDNPGIKFGEVGKMLGDKWKQLSDKQKAPYEAKAAADKKRYEDQKAAYQAGGVDDEDEDDE
;
A
#
# COMPACT_ATOMS: atom_id res chain seq x y z
N MET A 1 12.27 21.87 -21.27
CA MET A 1 11.00 21.22 -20.93
C MET A 1 10.96 20.90 -19.44
N PRO A 2 10.43 21.77 -18.58
CA PRO A 2 10.04 21.38 -17.22
C PRO A 2 8.52 21.20 -17.15
N LYS A 3 8.03 20.10 -16.60
CA LYS A 3 6.61 19.97 -16.21
C LYS A 3 6.50 20.31 -14.73
N GLU A 4 5.94 21.47 -14.44
CA GLU A 4 5.35 21.87 -13.16
C GLU A 4 3.88 21.40 -13.06
N ALA A 5 3.40 21.31 -11.82
CA ALA A 5 2.03 21.46 -11.28
C ALA A 5 1.69 20.30 -10.31
N ALA A 6 1.71 20.44 -8.98
CA ALA A 6 0.90 21.26 -8.05
C ALA A 6 -0.47 20.64 -7.68
N THR A 7 -0.61 20.13 -6.44
CA THR A 7 -1.88 19.99 -5.70
C THR A 7 -1.70 20.10 -4.17
N LYS A 8 -1.80 21.34 -3.68
CA LYS A 8 -2.67 21.82 -2.57
C LYS A 8 -3.49 20.77 -1.77
N ARG A 9 -3.35 20.68 -0.42
CA ARG A 9 -4.25 21.25 0.64
C ARG A 9 -4.08 20.58 2.03
N LYS A 10 -4.38 21.39 3.06
CA LYS A 10 -4.35 21.13 4.51
C LYS A 10 -5.77 20.76 4.99
N SER A 11 -5.90 19.80 5.92
CA SER A 11 -6.72 19.84 7.17
C SER A 11 -7.33 18.48 7.59
N ALA A 12 -7.05 18.11 8.84
CA ALA A 12 -7.94 17.51 9.85
C ALA A 12 -8.79 16.26 9.53
N LYS A 13 -8.62 15.19 10.32
CA LYS A 13 -9.53 14.89 11.43
C LYS A 13 -8.95 13.81 12.34
N ALA A 14 -9.14 14.03 13.64
CA ALA A 14 -8.85 13.09 14.70
C ALA A 14 -9.53 11.73 14.47
N ALA A 15 -8.87 10.70 14.98
CA ALA A 15 -9.31 9.33 15.04
C ALA A 15 -10.77 9.20 15.47
N ASP A 16 -11.63 8.75 14.56
CA ASP A 16 -12.85 8.04 14.91
C ASP A 16 -12.51 6.55 14.97
N LYS A 17 -12.63 5.96 16.17
CA LYS A 17 -12.50 4.53 16.42
C LYS A 17 -13.73 3.81 15.82
N GLY A 18 -13.80 3.72 14.49
CA GLY A 18 -14.71 2.81 13.80
C GLY A 18 -14.18 1.39 13.95
N GLY A 19 -14.88 0.55 14.73
CA GLY A 19 -14.48 -0.81 15.04
C GLY A 19 -14.06 -1.58 13.78
N LYS A 20 -12.95 -2.32 13.88
CA LYS A 20 -12.49 -3.25 12.85
C LYS A 20 -13.66 -4.16 12.49
N ARG A 21 -14.38 -3.85 11.41
CA ARG A 21 -15.28 -4.81 10.76
C ARG A 21 -14.40 -6.04 10.55
N LYS A 22 -14.86 -7.18 11.08
CA LYS A 22 -14.16 -8.45 10.92
C LYS A 22 -14.12 -8.68 9.42
N LYS A 23 -13.01 -8.31 8.76
CA LYS A 23 -12.80 -8.55 7.34
C LYS A 23 -13.11 -10.02 7.14
N ASP A 24 -14.13 -10.33 6.34
CA ASP A 24 -14.60 -11.70 6.19
C ASP A 24 -13.40 -12.60 5.88
N PRO A 25 -13.19 -13.70 6.63
CA PRO A 25 -12.01 -14.54 6.45
C PRO A 25 -11.94 -15.19 5.05
N ASN A 26 -13.05 -15.17 4.31
CA ASN A 26 -13.14 -15.65 2.92
C ASN A 26 -12.92 -14.55 1.88
N ALA A 27 -12.87 -13.28 2.27
CA ALA A 27 -12.61 -12.20 1.33
C ALA A 27 -11.17 -12.31 0.81
N PRO A 28 -10.96 -12.18 -0.52
CA PRO A 28 -9.62 -12.23 -1.06
C PRO A 28 -8.78 -11.11 -0.45
N LYS A 29 -7.55 -11.45 -0.08
CA LYS A 29 -6.64 -10.47 0.52
C LYS A 29 -6.24 -9.47 -0.57
N ARG A 30 -6.47 -8.17 -0.29
CA ARG A 30 -6.13 -7.07 -1.20
C ARG A 30 -4.70 -7.20 -1.74
N GLY A 31 -4.57 -6.97 -3.05
CA GLY A 31 -3.27 -6.96 -3.73
C GLY A 31 -2.33 -5.94 -3.09
N LEU A 32 -1.04 -6.27 -3.05
CA LEU A 32 0.00 -5.41 -2.51
C LEU A 32 0.35 -4.32 -3.54
N SER A 33 0.43 -3.06 -3.09
CA SER A 33 0.90 -1.95 -3.94
C SER A 33 2.42 -2.00 -4.14
N ALA A 34 2.93 -1.21 -5.10
CA ALA A 34 4.36 -1.14 -5.38
C ALA A 34 5.17 -0.73 -4.14
N TYR A 35 4.62 0.22 -3.38
CA TYR A 35 5.18 0.63 -2.10
C TYR A 35 5.18 -0.51 -1.08
N MET A 36 4.13 -1.34 -1.00
CA MET A 36 4.08 -2.49 -0.08
C MET A 36 5.14 -3.54 -0.42
N PHE A 37 5.40 -3.81 -1.70
CA PHE A 37 6.50 -4.70 -2.10
C PHE A 37 7.86 -4.15 -1.67
N PHE A 38 8.12 -2.88 -1.97
CA PHE A 38 9.34 -2.20 -1.53
C PHE A 38 9.48 -2.16 -0.01
N ALA A 39 8.40 -1.81 0.69
CA ALA A 39 8.38 -1.68 2.13
C ALA A 39 8.58 -3.03 2.82
N ASN A 40 8.03 -4.14 2.31
CA ASN A 40 8.33 -5.47 2.85
C ASN A 40 9.81 -5.81 2.68
N GLU A 41 10.37 -5.69 1.47
CA GLU A 41 11.79 -6.03 1.21
C GLU A 41 12.77 -5.14 1.99
N GLN A 42 12.40 -3.89 2.26
CA GLN A 42 13.27 -2.94 2.96
C GLN A 42 13.00 -2.85 4.45
N ARG A 43 11.80 -3.19 4.92
CA ARG A 43 11.48 -3.30 6.35
C ARG A 43 12.42 -4.28 7.02
N ASP A 44 12.62 -5.44 6.42
CA ASP A 44 13.48 -6.48 6.98
C ASP A 44 14.92 -5.98 7.06
N LYS A 45 15.45 -5.39 5.96
CA LYS A 45 16.79 -4.78 5.96
C LYS A 45 16.94 -3.67 7.00
N VAL A 46 15.98 -2.74 7.07
CA VAL A 46 16.02 -1.63 8.05
C VAL A 46 16.00 -2.15 9.49
N ARG A 47 15.25 -3.22 9.75
CA ARG A 47 15.16 -3.84 11.07
C ARG A 47 16.42 -4.63 11.43
N GLU A 48 17.06 -5.27 10.44
CA GLU A 48 18.35 -5.94 10.60
C GLU A 48 19.47 -4.91 10.86
N ASP A 49 19.50 -3.82 10.10
CA ASP A 49 20.47 -2.72 10.28
C ASP A 49 20.23 -1.95 11.59
N ASN A 50 18.99 -1.90 12.07
CA ASN A 50 18.59 -1.16 13.28
C ASN A 50 17.82 -2.09 14.23
N PRO A 51 18.51 -3.00 14.93
CA PRO A 51 17.85 -3.88 15.89
C PRO A 51 17.21 -3.05 17.01
N GLY A 52 15.88 -3.12 17.12
CA GLY A 52 15.11 -2.39 18.15
C GLY A 52 14.44 -1.09 17.69
N ILE A 53 14.58 -0.71 16.41
CA ILE A 53 13.83 0.42 15.86
C ILE A 53 12.31 0.19 15.96
N LYS A 54 11.56 1.24 16.30
CA LYS A 54 10.10 1.16 16.37
C LYS A 54 9.51 1.02 14.97
N PHE A 55 8.50 0.16 14.81
CA PHE A 55 7.80 -0.03 13.54
C PHE A 55 7.32 1.30 12.91
N GLY A 56 6.86 2.25 13.73
CA GLY A 56 6.46 3.57 13.25
C GLY A 56 7.60 4.39 12.62
N GLU A 57 8.83 4.24 13.10
CA GLU A 57 10.00 4.91 12.51
C GLU A 57 10.48 4.23 11.24
N VAL A 58 10.41 2.89 11.18
CA VAL A 58 10.67 2.13 9.95
C VAL A 58 9.74 2.60 8.84
N GLY A 59 8.44 2.72 9.12
CA GLY A 59 7.46 3.21 8.14
C GLY A 59 7.77 4.61 7.62
N LYS A 60 8.21 5.53 8.49
CA LYS A 60 8.63 6.88 8.09
C LYS A 60 9.85 6.84 7.15
N MET A 61 10.90 6.12 7.53
CA MET A 61 12.11 6.01 6.71
C MET A 61 11.83 5.35 5.36
N LEU A 62 11.00 4.32 5.32
CA LEU A 62 10.59 3.67 4.09
C LEU A 62 9.78 4.59 3.18
N GLY A 63 8.85 5.36 3.74
CA GLY A 63 8.05 6.34 3.00
C GLY A 63 8.91 7.43 2.38
N ASP A 64 9.88 7.97 3.12
CA ASP A 64 10.82 8.97 2.62
C ASP A 64 11.73 8.38 1.53
N LYS A 65 12.24 7.16 1.73
CA LYS A 65 13.06 6.47 0.75
C LYS A 65 12.28 6.20 -0.54
N TRP A 66 11.01 5.78 -0.44
CA TRP A 66 10.14 5.57 -1.60
C TRP A 66 9.89 6.86 -2.39
N LYS A 67 9.67 7.99 -1.71
CA LYS A 67 9.53 9.30 -2.38
C LYS A 67 10.80 9.72 -3.10
N GLN A 68 11.96 9.37 -2.55
CA GLN A 68 13.27 9.65 -3.16
C GLN A 68 13.62 8.70 -4.31
N LEU A 69 13.00 7.52 -4.39
CA LEU A 69 13.22 6.61 -5.52
C LEU A 69 12.68 7.20 -6.82
N SER A 70 13.47 7.04 -7.88
CA SER A 70 13.08 7.38 -9.24
C SER A 70 12.08 6.37 -9.82
N ASP A 71 11.30 6.78 -10.82
CA ASP A 71 10.32 5.91 -11.49
C ASP A 71 10.97 4.65 -12.06
N LYS A 72 12.22 4.72 -12.49
CA LYS A 72 12.99 3.54 -12.94
C LYS A 72 13.21 2.51 -11.84
N GLN A 73 13.42 2.96 -10.61
CA GLN A 73 13.59 2.08 -9.46
C GLN A 73 12.24 1.57 -8.95
N LYS A 74 11.17 2.35 -9.13
CA LYS A 74 9.79 1.95 -8.80
C LYS A 74 9.21 0.99 -9.82
N ALA A 75 9.55 1.11 -11.09
CA ALA A 75 9.07 0.29 -12.20
C ALA A 75 9.04 -1.23 -11.93
N PRO A 76 10.11 -1.87 -11.41
CA PRO A 76 10.05 -3.30 -11.09
C PRO A 76 9.03 -3.62 -9.98
N TYR A 77 8.86 -2.73 -9.00
CA TYR A 77 7.86 -2.88 -7.94
C TYR A 77 6.44 -2.60 -8.44
N GLU A 78 6.28 -1.64 -9.35
CA GLU A 78 5.00 -1.35 -10.01
C GLU A 78 4.56 -2.50 -10.90
N ALA A 79 5.47 -3.13 -11.62
CA ALA A 79 5.19 -4.34 -12.39
C ALA A 79 4.73 -5.50 -11.48
N LYS A 80 5.43 -5.73 -10.36
CA LYS A 80 5.02 -6.72 -9.35
C LYS A 80 3.64 -6.39 -8.77
N ALA A 81 3.38 -5.11 -8.47
CA ALA A 81 2.11 -4.65 -7.96
C ALA A 81 0.97 -4.80 -8.96
N ALA A 82 1.20 -4.49 -10.24
CA ALA A 82 0.21 -4.70 -11.29
C ALA A 82 -0.14 -6.18 -11.45
N ALA A 83 0.84 -7.07 -11.38
CA ALA A 83 0.61 -8.52 -11.42
C ALA A 83 -0.21 -9.00 -10.22
N ASP A 84 0.11 -8.53 -9.01
CA ASP A 84 -0.63 -8.93 -7.80
C ASP A 84 -2.02 -8.27 -7.72
N LYS A 85 -2.15 -7.04 -8.22
CA LYS A 85 -3.44 -6.36 -8.38
C LYS A 85 -4.35 -7.18 -9.30
N LYS A 86 -3.84 -7.65 -10.45
CA LYS A 86 -4.61 -8.52 -11.35
C LYS A 86 -5.03 -9.81 -10.66
N ARG A 87 -4.12 -10.47 -9.96
CA ARG A 87 -4.43 -11.67 -9.15
C ARG A 87 -5.56 -11.40 -8.15
N TYR A 88 -5.51 -10.25 -7.47
CA TYR A 88 -6.53 -9.83 -6.53
C TYR A 88 -7.86 -9.52 -7.23
N GLU A 89 -7.85 -8.84 -8.37
CA GLU A 89 -9.04 -8.53 -9.16
C GLU A 89 -9.73 -9.81 -9.65
N ASP A 90 -8.98 -10.79 -10.14
CA ASP A 90 -9.52 -12.11 -10.53
C ASP A 90 -10.14 -12.84 -9.32
N GLN A 91 -9.46 -12.84 -8.16
CA GLN A 91 -9.98 -13.44 -6.93
C GLN A 91 -11.20 -12.68 -6.37
N LYS A 92 -11.19 -11.35 -6.48
CA LYS A 92 -12.28 -10.47 -6.06
C LYS A 92 -13.48 -10.65 -6.97
N ALA A 93 -13.31 -10.75 -8.28
CA ALA A 93 -14.39 -11.03 -9.22
C ALA A 93 -15.06 -12.38 -8.92
N ALA A 94 -14.25 -13.42 -8.65
CA ALA A 94 -14.76 -14.73 -8.23
C ALA A 94 -15.51 -14.67 -6.88
N TYR A 95 -15.06 -13.83 -5.95
CA TYR A 95 -15.71 -13.62 -4.65
C TYR A 95 -16.99 -12.78 -4.74
N GLN A 96 -16.97 -11.68 -5.51
CA GLN A 96 -18.14 -10.81 -5.73
C GLN A 96 -19.25 -11.54 -6.50
N ALA A 97 -18.90 -12.43 -7.44
CA ALA A 97 -19.88 -13.31 -8.09
C ALA A 97 -20.57 -14.29 -7.10
N GLY A 98 -19.96 -14.54 -5.93
CA GLY A 98 -20.50 -15.36 -4.84
C GLY A 98 -21.24 -14.58 -3.75
N GLY A 99 -21.24 -13.23 -3.80
CA GLY A 99 -21.94 -12.36 -2.87
C GLY A 99 -21.18 -12.07 -1.57
N VAL A 100 -20.58 -10.88 -1.50
CA VAL A 100 -20.57 -9.93 -0.36
C VAL A 100 -19.79 -8.71 -0.85
N ASP A 101 -20.51 -7.61 -0.97
CA ASP A 101 -20.03 -6.28 -1.33
C ASP A 101 -19.27 -5.69 -0.13
N ASP A 102 -17.95 -5.54 -0.26
CA ASP A 102 -17.12 -4.75 0.65
C ASP A 102 -16.26 -3.84 -0.25
N GLU A 103 -16.89 -2.73 -0.67
CA GLU A 103 -16.27 -1.59 -1.32
C GLU A 103 -15.23 -0.96 -0.37
N ASP A 104 -13.99 -1.45 -0.41
CA ASP A 104 -12.82 -0.62 -0.08
C ASP A 104 -12.38 0.07 -1.39
N GLU A 105 -13.07 1.18 -1.66
CA GLU A 105 -12.63 2.30 -2.48
C GLU A 105 -11.34 2.85 -1.84
N ASP A 106 -10.17 2.47 -2.36
CA ASP A 106 -8.87 2.99 -1.90
C ASP A 106 -8.24 3.77 -3.07
N ASP A 107 -8.67 5.03 -3.14
CA ASP A 107 -7.89 6.25 -3.39
C ASP A 107 -7.23 6.42 -4.78
N GLU A 108 -7.86 7.23 -5.63
CA GLU A 108 -7.21 8.01 -6.70
C GLU A 108 -6.85 9.42 -6.21
#